data_AF-A0A3B8HB46-F1
#
_entry.id   AF-A0A3B8HB46-F1
#
_cell.length_a   1.000
_cell.length_b   1.000
_cell.length_c   1.000
_cell.angle_alpha   90.00
_cell.angle_beta   90.00
_cell.angle_gamma   90.00
#
_symmetry.space_group_name_H-M   'P 1'
#
loop_
_entity.id
_entity.type
_entity.pdbx_description
1 polymer ?
#
loop_
_entity_poly.entity_id
_entity_poly.type
_entity_poly.pdbx_seq_one_letter_code
_entity_poly.pdbx_strand_id
1 'polypeptide(L)' 'PEPLAEVNYAQLRSGVIRINGKDVPTVPLSSYVRAKEIAELLKSWIQAGEFLLGEPQHPIPTSTEQ' A
#
# COMPACT_ATOMS: atom_id res chain seq x y z
N PRO A 1 2.16 -11.89 18.84
CA PRO A 1 2.67 -12.65 17.68
C PRO A 1 3.86 -11.90 17.07
N GLU A 2 5.00 -12.56 16.92
CA GLU A 2 6.16 -11.96 16.24
C GLU A 2 5.96 -11.98 14.72
N PRO A 3 6.43 -10.94 13.98
CA PRO A 3 6.38 -10.91 12.53
C PRO A 3 7.18 -12.07 11.91
N LEU A 4 6.67 -12.67 10.82
CA LEU A 4 7.35 -13.76 10.11
C LEU A 4 8.50 -13.28 9.21
N ALA A 5 8.40 -12.05 8.69
CA ALA A 5 9.39 -11.38 7.86
C ALA A 5 9.03 -9.90 7.71
N GLU A 6 10.03 -9.05 7.48
CA GLU A 6 9.83 -7.67 7.01
C GLU A 6 9.85 -7.65 5.48
N VAL A 7 8.84 -7.03 4.88
CA VAL A 7 8.69 -6.92 3.43
C VAL A 7 8.17 -5.54 3.06
N ASN A 8 8.52 -5.07 1.87
CA ASN A 8 7.95 -3.84 1.32
C ASN A 8 6.69 -4.13 0.48
N TYR A 9 5.93 -3.08 0.19
CA TYR A 9 4.69 -3.21 -0.60
C TYR A 9 4.92 -3.76 -2.01
N ALA A 10 6.05 -3.43 -2.65
CA ALA A 10 6.37 -3.92 -3.99
C ALA A 10 6.55 -5.45 -4.02
N GLN A 11 7.18 -6.01 -2.98
CA GLN A 11 7.32 -7.46 -2.80
C GLN A 11 5.94 -8.12 -2.64
N LEU A 12 5.08 -7.58 -1.77
CA LEU A 12 3.71 -8.10 -1.60
C LEU A 12 2.90 -8.03 -2.90
N ARG A 13 3.07 -6.96 -3.69
CA ARG A 13 2.38 -6.75 -4.97
C ARG A 13 2.87 -7.69 -6.08
N SER A 14 4.10 -8.20 -5.98
CA SER A 14 4.67 -9.10 -6.99
C SER A 14 3.95 -10.46 -7.08
N GLY A 15 3.19 -10.83 -6.03
CA GLY A 15 2.40 -12.06 -5.96
C GLY A 15 3.12 -13.23 -5.29
N VAL A 16 4.43 -13.14 -5.03
CA VAL A 16 5.21 -14.15 -4.32
C VAL A 16 6.30 -13.47 -3.48
N ILE A 17 6.51 -13.94 -2.25
CA ILE A 17 7.62 -13.53 -1.38
C ILE A 17 8.42 -14.74 -0.89
N ARG A 18 9.69 -14.54 -0.55
CA ARG A 18 10.57 -15.58 -0.01
C ARG A 18 10.62 -15.47 1.51
N ILE A 19 10.18 -16.50 2.24
CA ILE A 19 10.28 -16.58 3.70
C ILE A 19 10.99 -17.89 4.06
N ASN A 20 12.07 -17.83 4.85
CA ASN A 20 12.82 -19.01 5.31
C ASN A 20 13.19 -20.00 4.19
N GLY A 21 13.59 -19.48 3.02
CA GLY A 21 13.93 -20.34 1.88
C GLY A 21 12.73 -21.04 1.24
N LYS A 22 11.51 -20.51 1.40
CA LYS A 22 10.30 -21.00 0.72
C LYS A 22 9.59 -19.85 0.00
N ASP A 23 9.06 -20.14 -1.18
CA ASP A 23 8.24 -19.20 -1.93
C ASP A 23 6.82 -19.27 -1.41
N VAL A 24 6.30 -18.14 -0.96
CA VAL A 24 4.98 -17.99 -0.37
C VAL A 24 4.17 -17.06 -1.26
N PRO A 25 3.02 -17.52 -1.82
CA PRO A 25 2.19 -16.67 -2.64
C PRO A 25 1.54 -15.57 -1.79
N THR A 26 1.47 -14.36 -2.33
CA THR A 26 0.80 -13.22 -1.72
C THR A 26 -0.45 -12.88 -2.52
N VAL A 27 -1.54 -12.59 -1.81
CA VAL A 27 -2.78 -12.11 -2.40
C VAL A 27 -3.20 -10.83 -1.69
N PRO A 28 -3.70 -9.82 -2.44
CA PRO A 28 -4.22 -8.62 -1.81
C PRO A 28 -5.50 -8.95 -1.04
N LEU A 29 -5.69 -8.30 0.11
CA LEU A 29 -6.90 -8.46 0.94
C LEU A 29 -8.15 -7.87 0.27
N SER A 30 -7.98 -6.93 -0.66
CA SER A 30 -9.06 -6.25 -1.36
C SER A 30 -8.77 -6.19 -2.87
N SER A 31 -9.81 -5.93 -3.65
CA SER A 31 -9.67 -5.76 -5.10
C SER A 31 -8.86 -4.49 -5.41
N TYR A 32 -7.71 -4.67 -6.05
CA TYR A 32 -6.86 -3.55 -6.48
C TYR A 32 -7.59 -2.63 -7.47
N VAL A 33 -8.38 -3.21 -8.38
CA VAL A 33 -9.15 -2.44 -9.39
C VAL A 33 -10.15 -1.52 -8.69
N ARG A 34 -10.94 -2.06 -7.76
CA ARG A 34 -11.91 -1.27 -6.99
C ARG A 34 -11.24 -0.23 -6.11
N ALA A 35 -10.13 -0.59 -5.45
CA ALA A 35 -9.36 0.37 -4.65
C ALA A 35 -8.86 1.55 -5.50
N LYS A 36 -8.41 1.28 -6.74
CA LYS A 36 -7.97 2.32 -7.67
C LYS A 36 -9.13 3.21 -8.14
N GLU A 37 -10.30 2.64 -8.43
CA GLU A 37 -11.50 3.41 -8.79
C GLU A 37 -11.88 4.41 -7.69
N ILE A 38 -11.89 3.95 -6.43
CA ILE A 38 -12.18 4.79 -5.26
C ILE A 38 -11.12 5.88 -5.10
N ALA A 39 -9.84 5.55 -5.30
CA ALA A 39 -8.76 6.53 -5.20
C ALA A 39 -8.88 7.65 -6.24
N GLU A 40 -9.24 7.34 -7.49
CA GLU A 40 -9.46 8.35 -8.53
C GLU A 40 -10.71 9.20 -8.24
N LEU A 41 -11.78 8.60 -7.70
CA LEU A 41 -12.97 9.35 -7.28
C LEU A 41 -12.63 10.36 -6.17
N LEU A 42 -11.95 9.92 -5.12
CA LEU A 42 -11.52 10.80 -4.01
C LEU A 42 -10.61 11.93 -4.52
N LYS A 43 -9.68 11.61 -5.44
CA LYS A 43 -8.82 12.60 -6.09
C LYS A 43 -9.64 13.65 -6.84
N SER A 44 -10.69 13.27 -7.56
CA SER A 44 -11.55 14.24 -8.25
C SER A 44 -12.25 15.20 -7.29
N TRP A 45 -12.76 14.71 -6.16
CA TRP A 45 -13.38 15.56 -5.13
C TRP A 45 -12.38 16.54 -4.50
N ILE A 46 -11.15 16.09 -4.28
CA ILE A 46 -10.06 16.96 -3.81
C ILE A 46 -9.76 18.07 -4.82
N GLN A 47 -9.64 17.72 -6.09
CA GLN A 47 -9.36 18.68 -7.17
C GLN A 47 -10.50 19.68 -7.37
N ALA A 48 -11.75 19.26 -7.15
CA ALA A 48 -12.94 20.10 -7.23
C ALA A 48 -13.12 21.03 -6.01
N GLY A 49 -12.37 20.81 -4.92
CA GLY A 49 -12.56 21.53 -3.66
C GLY A 49 -13.77 21.07 -2.84
N GLU A 50 -14.40 19.95 -3.25
CA GLU A 50 -15.52 19.32 -2.54
C GLU A 50 -15.03 18.49 -1.34
N PHE A 51 -13.76 18.07 -1.37
CA PHE A 51 -13.10 17.37 -0.28
C PHE A 51 -11.79 18.06 0.08
N LEU A 52 -11.66 18.53 1.31
CA LEU A 52 -10.49 19.25 1.78
C LEU A 52 -9.52 18.32 2.51
N LEU A 53 -8.24 18.42 2.17
CA LEU A 53 -7.17 17.73 2.88
C LEU A 53 -6.82 18.48 4.16
N GLY A 54 -6.61 17.74 5.25
CA GLY A 54 -6.04 18.30 6.47
C GLY A 54 -4.52 18.46 6.36
N GLU A 55 -3.94 19.08 7.38
CA GLU A 55 -2.48 19.17 7.51
C GLU A 55 -1.83 17.78 7.50
N PRO A 56 -0.69 17.60 6.81
CA PRO A 56 0.04 16.33 6.80
C PRO A 56 0.40 15.89 8.22
N GLN A 57 -0.12 14.72 8.64
CA GLN A 57 0.10 14.21 10.00
C GLN A 57 1.49 13.58 10.17
N HIS A 58 1.96 12.85 9.14
CA HIS A 58 3.29 12.25 9.14
C HIS A 58 3.73 12.02 7.69
N PRO A 59 5.00 12.27 7.34
CA PRO A 59 5.54 11.83 6.06
C PRO A 59 5.48 10.31 5.96
N ILE A 60 5.16 9.79 4.78
CA ILE A 60 5.30 8.36 4.49
C ILE A 60 6.79 8.02 4.68
N PRO A 61 7.13 6.95 5.43
CA PRO A 61 8.52 6.56 5.60
C PRO A 61 9.17 6.33 4.24
N THR A 62 10.13 7.20 3.89
CA THR A 62 10.97 7.00 2.72
C THR A 62 11.96 5.88 3.06
N SER A 63 12.17 4.95 2.13
CA SER A 63 13.20 3.92 2.24
C SER A 63 14.58 4.56 2.14
N THR A 64 15.00 5.29 3.17
CA THR A 64 16.42 5.51 3.42
C THR A 64 16.92 4.19 4.00
N GLU A 65 17.80 3.53 3.26
CA GLU A 65 18.44 2.26 3.61
C GLU A 65 18.76 2.18 5.12
N GLN A 66 18.33 1.08 5.73
CA GLN A 66 19.01 0.48 6.88
C GLN A 66 19.67 -0.80 6.41
#